data_AF-A0A3M9MJB7-F1
#
_entry.id   AF-A0A3M9MJB7-F1
#
_cell.length_a   1.000
_cell.length_b   1.000
_cell.length_c   1.000
_cell.angle_alpha   90.00
_cell.angle_beta   90.00
_cell.angle_gamma   90.00
#
_symmetry.space_group_name_H-M   'P 1'
#
loop_
_entity.id
_entity.type
_entity.pdbx_description
1 polymer ?
#
loop_
_entity_poly.entity_id
_entity_poly.type
_entity_poly.pdbx_seq_one_letter_code
_entity_poly.pdbx_strand_id
1 'polypeptide(L)'
;MIVDFIRAHAERREPGSGLRWGVEPICAVLTQHGIKVAPSTYYELVNRPVTAAEWREALLIHKIREVYEDNYRVYGARKVWLQLNREGWRVARCTVERLMSGEGLKGAVRGKVKRTTIADPADQRPNDLVQRQFAPCAPDKLWVADI
;
A
#
# COMPACT_ATOMS: atom_id res chain seq x y z
N MET A 1 -3.30 5.21 -21.22
CA MET A 1 -4.11 4.32 -22.09
C MET A 1 -4.52 5.09 -23.36
N ILE A 2 -5.12 4.42 -24.35
CA ILE A 2 -5.49 5.05 -25.63
C ILE A 2 -6.46 6.25 -25.50
N VAL A 3 -7.36 6.20 -24.52
CA VAL A 3 -8.29 7.31 -24.22
C VAL A 3 -7.51 8.56 -23.76
N ASP A 4 -6.48 8.40 -22.93
CA ASP A 4 -5.63 9.52 -22.49
C ASP A 4 -4.84 10.12 -23.65
N PHE A 5 -4.35 9.27 -24.55
CA PHE A 5 -3.66 9.71 -25.76
C PHE A 5 -4.59 10.54 -26.65
N ILE A 6 -5.79 10.02 -26.95
CA ILE A 6 -6.79 10.73 -27.76
C ILE A 6 -7.16 12.06 -27.09
N ARG A 7 -7.43 12.06 -25.77
CA ARG A 7 -7.76 13.29 -25.03
C ARG A 7 -6.63 14.32 -25.06
N ALA A 8 -5.38 13.89 -24.92
CA ALA A 8 -4.22 14.80 -24.91
C ALA A 8 -3.93 15.45 -26.28
N HIS A 9 -4.33 14.80 -27.37
CA HIS A 9 -4.07 15.25 -28.74
C HIS A 9 -5.30 15.81 -29.46
N ALA A 10 -6.50 15.47 -28.98
CA ALA A 10 -7.73 16.16 -29.37
C ALA A 10 -7.57 17.65 -29.05
N GLU A 11 -8.17 18.51 -29.84
CA GLU A 11 -8.09 19.98 -29.72
C GLU A 11 -6.76 20.60 -30.15
N ARG A 12 -5.72 19.80 -30.43
CA ARG A 12 -4.45 20.34 -30.91
C ARG A 12 -4.68 21.12 -32.20
N ARG A 13 -4.18 22.36 -32.22
CA ARG A 13 -4.21 23.23 -33.38
C ARG A 13 -2.84 23.26 -34.03
N GLU A 14 -2.82 23.08 -35.34
CA GLU A 14 -1.60 23.25 -36.10
C GLU A 14 -1.31 24.74 -36.36
N PRO A 15 -0.08 25.21 -36.04
CA PRO A 15 0.31 26.57 -36.37
C PRO A 15 0.29 26.78 -37.90
N GLY A 16 -0.45 27.79 -38.35
CA GLY A 16 -0.48 28.22 -39.76
C GLY A 16 -1.59 27.62 -40.63
N SER A 17 -2.11 26.42 -40.32
CA SER A 17 -3.21 25.81 -41.08
C SER A 17 -4.60 26.04 -40.46
N GLY A 18 -4.66 26.34 -39.17
CA GLY A 18 -5.92 26.49 -38.44
C GLY A 18 -6.67 25.17 -38.22
N LEU A 19 -6.11 24.03 -38.65
CA LEU A 19 -6.71 22.71 -38.47
C LEU A 19 -6.71 22.33 -36.98
N ARG A 20 -7.88 21.91 -36.49
CA ARG A 20 -8.07 21.34 -35.15
C ARG A 20 -8.17 19.83 -35.27
N TRP A 21 -7.39 19.12 -34.47
CA TRP A 21 -7.45 17.67 -34.43
C TRP A 21 -8.72 17.22 -33.70
N GLY A 22 -9.65 16.63 -34.46
CA GLY A 22 -10.86 16.02 -33.92
C GLY A 22 -10.61 14.57 -33.47
N VAL A 23 -11.45 14.08 -32.57
CA VAL A 23 -11.40 12.69 -32.08
C VAL A 23 -11.55 11.68 -33.23
N GLU A 24 -12.44 11.95 -34.19
CA GLU A 24 -12.69 11.07 -35.34
C GLU A 24 -11.44 10.86 -36.23
N PRO A 25 -10.76 11.93 -36.71
CA PRO A 25 -9.47 11.80 -37.41
C PRO A 25 -8.42 11.02 -36.61
N ILE A 26 -8.30 11.27 -35.31
CA ILE A 26 -7.33 10.58 -34.46
C ILE A 26 -7.65 9.08 -34.41
N CYS A 27 -8.91 8.71 -34.16
CA CYS A 27 -9.35 7.31 -34.15
C CYS A 27 -9.15 6.62 -35.50
N ALA A 28 -9.37 7.34 -36.61
CA ALA A 28 -9.15 6.81 -37.96
C ALA A 28 -7.67 6.47 -38.20
N VAL A 29 -6.75 7.39 -37.85
CA VAL A 29 -5.30 7.17 -37.96
C VAL A 29 -4.85 6.03 -37.06
N LEU A 30 -5.30 5.99 -35.80
CA LEU A 30 -4.98 4.89 -34.88
C LEU A 30 -5.42 3.54 -35.43
N THR A 31 -6.60 3.48 -36.06
CA THR A 31 -7.14 2.27 -36.68
C THR A 31 -6.30 1.84 -37.89
N GLN A 32 -5.84 2.78 -38.72
CA GLN A 32 -4.92 2.49 -39.83
C GLN A 32 -3.59 1.88 -39.35
N HIS A 33 -3.12 2.28 -38.17
CA HIS A 33 -1.92 1.74 -37.55
C HIS A 33 -2.16 0.50 -36.67
N GLY A 34 -3.33 -0.15 -36.83
CA GLY A 34 -3.62 -1.44 -36.20
C GLY A 34 -4.27 -1.35 -34.82
N ILE A 35 -4.58 -0.15 -34.33
CA ILE A 35 -5.26 0.04 -33.05
C ILE A 35 -6.73 0.36 -33.28
N LYS A 36 -7.58 -0.67 -33.20
CA LYS A 36 -9.02 -0.56 -33.43
C LYS A 36 -9.70 0.23 -32.29
N VAL A 37 -10.06 1.48 -32.54
CA VAL A 37 -10.81 2.33 -31.61
C VAL A 37 -11.87 3.12 -32.36
N ALA A 38 -13.13 2.99 -31.93
CA ALA A 38 -14.23 3.75 -32.51
C ALA A 38 -14.44 5.08 -31.73
N PRO A 39 -14.81 6.18 -32.41
CA PRO A 39 -15.16 7.44 -31.74
C PRO A 39 -16.28 7.30 -30.71
N SER A 40 -17.29 6.47 -30.99
CA SER A 40 -18.38 6.16 -30.05
C SER A 40 -17.84 5.54 -28.76
N THR A 41 -16.97 4.54 -28.85
CA THR A 41 -16.32 3.91 -27.70
C THR A 41 -15.48 4.91 -26.89
N TYR A 42 -14.81 5.86 -27.55
CA TYR A 42 -14.10 6.94 -26.85
C TYR A 42 -15.08 7.78 -26.00
N TYR A 43 -16.16 8.28 -26.60
CA TYR A 43 -17.11 9.12 -25.88
C TYR A 43 -17.88 8.36 -24.81
N GLU A 44 -18.22 7.09 -25.03
CA GLU A 44 -18.79 6.22 -24.00
C GLU A 44 -17.88 6.10 -22.78
N LEU A 45 -16.58 5.86 -22.99
CA LEU A 45 -15.61 5.75 -21.90
C LEU A 45 -15.36 7.08 -21.19
N VAL A 46 -15.29 8.19 -21.94
CA VAL A 46 -15.04 9.52 -21.39
C VAL A 46 -16.25 10.03 -20.59
N ASN A 47 -17.46 9.75 -21.06
CA ASN A 47 -18.69 10.19 -20.41
C ASN A 47 -19.22 9.17 -19.39
N ARG A 48 -18.53 8.03 -19.21
CA ARG A 48 -18.93 7.01 -18.25
C ARG A 48 -18.94 7.63 -16.84
N PRO A 49 -20.10 7.66 -16.16
CA PRO A 49 -20.16 8.14 -14.79
C PRO A 49 -19.39 7.19 -13.88
N VAL A 50 -18.75 7.74 -12.86
CA VAL A 50 -18.12 6.95 -11.82
C VAL A 50 -19.19 6.13 -11.11
N THR A 51 -19.00 4.82 -11.08
CA THR A 51 -19.92 3.88 -10.45
C THR A 51 -19.86 3.99 -8.93
N ALA A 52 -20.93 3.59 -8.23
CA ALA A 52 -20.95 3.55 -6.77
C ALA A 52 -19.83 2.67 -6.19
N ALA A 53 -19.43 1.61 -6.91
CA ALA A 53 -18.33 0.74 -6.51
C ALA A 53 -16.97 1.45 -6.60
N GLU A 54 -16.71 2.18 -7.69
CA GLU A 54 -15.48 2.97 -7.86
C GLU A 54 -15.39 4.09 -6.82
N TRP A 55 -16.50 4.78 -6.55
CA TRP A 55 -16.57 5.76 -5.45
C TRP A 55 -16.27 5.13 -4.09
N ARG A 56 -16.88 3.99 -3.77
CA ARG A 56 -16.63 3.28 -2.51
C ARG A 56 -15.18 2.81 -2.40
N GLU A 57 -14.59 2.34 -3.50
CA GLU A 57 -13.19 1.93 -3.54
C GLU A 57 -12.24 3.11 -3.30
N ALA A 58 -12.50 4.26 -3.94
CA ALA A 58 -11.74 5.49 -3.73
C ALA A 58 -11.81 5.99 -2.27
N LEU A 59 -13.00 5.97 -1.66
CA LEU A 59 -13.18 6.29 -0.23
C LEU A 59 -12.40 5.33 0.67
N LEU A 60 -12.44 4.04 0.35
CA LEU A 60 -11.73 3.02 1.12
C LEU A 60 -10.21 3.17 0.99
N ILE A 61 -9.68 3.49 -0.20
CA ILE A 61 -8.26 3.79 -0.41
C ILE A 61 -7.84 5.00 0.44
N HIS A 62 -8.63 6.07 0.42
CA HIS A 62 -8.38 7.25 1.24
C HIS A 62 -8.29 6.89 2.72
N LYS A 63 -9.27 6.14 3.22
CA LYS A 63 -9.29 5.72 4.63
C LYS A 63 -8.16 4.76 5.00
N ILE A 64 -7.78 3.86 4.10
CA ILE A 64 -6.61 2.98 4.27
C ILE A 64 -5.34 3.82 4.42
N ARG A 65 -5.15 4.85 3.59
CA ARG A 65 -3.99 5.75 3.66
C ARG A 65 -3.95 6.53 4.98
N GLU A 66 -5.09 7.06 5.42
CA GLU A 66 -5.22 7.75 6.72
C GLU A 66 -4.77 6.84 7.87
N VAL A 67 -5.37 5.65 7.99
CA VAL A 67 -4.99 4.66 9.02
C VAL A 67 -3.52 4.27 8.92
N TYR A 68 -2.99 4.13 7.71
CA TYR A 68 -1.59 3.77 7.49
C TYR A 68 -0.63 4.86 7.98
N GLU A 69 -0.88 6.12 7.64
CA GLU A 69 -0.06 7.27 8.06
C GLU A 69 -0.19 7.53 9.56
N ASP A 70 -1.40 7.50 10.12
CA ASP A 70 -1.64 7.71 11.56
C ASP A 70 -0.95 6.66 12.44
N ASN A 71 -0.70 5.48 11.88
CA ASN A 71 0.02 4.39 12.55
C ASN A 71 1.50 4.32 12.12
N TYR A 72 2.09 5.46 11.74
CA TYR A 72 3.50 5.60 11.38
C TYR A 72 3.95 4.59 10.32
N ARG A 73 3.06 4.20 9.40
CA ARG A 73 3.32 3.24 8.33
C ARG A 73 3.69 1.83 8.82
N VAL A 74 3.50 1.56 10.12
CA VAL A 74 3.81 0.26 10.73
C VAL A 74 2.73 -0.78 10.38
N TYR A 75 1.50 -0.35 10.17
CA TYR A 75 0.37 -1.26 9.98
C TYR A 75 0.37 -1.88 8.58
N GLY A 76 0.43 -3.21 8.53
CA GLY A 76 0.17 -3.98 7.32
C GLY A 76 -1.31 -4.28 7.16
N ALA A 77 -1.69 -4.92 6.04
CA ALA A 77 -3.08 -5.14 5.65
C ALA A 77 -3.97 -5.76 6.75
N ARG A 78 -3.45 -6.72 7.52
CA ARG A 78 -4.22 -7.31 8.64
C ARG A 78 -4.53 -6.28 9.73
N LYS A 79 -3.58 -5.42 10.11
CA LYS A 79 -3.78 -4.41 11.16
C LYS A 79 -4.68 -3.27 10.68
N VAL A 80 -4.48 -2.82 9.45
CA VAL A 80 -5.37 -1.84 8.79
C VAL A 80 -6.79 -2.38 8.72
N TRP A 81 -6.99 -3.63 8.28
CA TRP A 81 -8.30 -4.28 8.24
C TRP A 81 -8.99 -4.31 9.61
N LEU A 82 -8.26 -4.65 10.68
CA LEU A 82 -8.81 -4.62 12.04
C LEU A 82 -9.21 -3.21 12.48
N GLN A 83 -8.39 -2.21 12.16
CA GLN A 83 -8.66 -0.82 12.51
C GLN A 83 -9.89 -0.28 11.75
N LEU A 84 -9.98 -0.54 10.45
CA LEU A 84 -11.14 -0.19 9.64
C LEU A 84 -12.44 -0.79 10.20
N ASN A 85 -12.44 -2.07 10.60
CA ASN A 85 -13.63 -2.68 11.20
C ASN A 85 -13.99 -2.07 12.56
N ARG A 86 -12.99 -1.68 13.37
CA ARG A 86 -13.24 -0.97 14.64
C ARG A 86 -13.89 0.40 14.41
N GLU A 87 -13.54 1.06 13.32
CA GLU A 87 -14.13 2.34 12.91
C GLU A 87 -15.43 2.18 12.11
N GLY A 88 -15.98 0.95 12.01
CA GLY A 88 -17.27 0.67 11.37
C GLY A 88 -17.21 0.42 9.86
N TRP A 89 -16.03 0.42 9.25
CA TRP A 89 -15.86 0.10 7.83
C TRP A 89 -15.91 -1.42 7.62
N ARG A 90 -17.09 -1.94 7.26
CA ARG A 90 -17.27 -3.35 6.89
C ARG A 90 -16.61 -3.64 5.54
N VAL A 91 -15.44 -4.26 5.58
CA VAL A 91 -14.65 -4.63 4.41
C VAL A 91 -13.98 -5.98 4.60
N ALA A 92 -13.93 -6.77 3.53
CA ALA A 92 -13.21 -8.04 3.53
C ALA A 92 -11.70 -7.80 3.58
N ARG A 93 -10.98 -8.67 4.30
CA ARG A 93 -9.52 -8.58 4.43
C ARG A 93 -8.80 -8.61 3.08
N CYS A 94 -9.24 -9.46 2.15
CA CYS A 94 -8.67 -9.58 0.81
C CYS A 94 -8.80 -8.27 0.00
N THR A 95 -9.87 -7.50 0.21
CA THR A 95 -10.04 -6.18 -0.42
C THR A 95 -8.99 -5.21 0.11
N VAL A 96 -8.75 -5.16 1.42
CA VAL A 96 -7.71 -4.32 2.01
C VAL A 96 -6.32 -4.71 1.49
N GLU A 97 -6.03 -6.02 1.41
CA GLU A 97 -4.77 -6.53 0.85
C GLU A 97 -4.59 -6.10 -0.62
N ARG A 98 -5.62 -6.28 -1.46
CA ARG A 98 -5.61 -5.85 -2.87
C ARG A 98 -5.36 -4.35 -3.01
N LEU A 99 -6.09 -3.52 -2.25
CA LEU A 99 -5.98 -2.06 -2.34
C LEU A 99 -4.63 -1.57 -1.85
N MET A 100 -4.15 -2.06 -0.70
CA MET A 100 -2.82 -1.71 -0.21
C MET A 100 -1.73 -2.12 -1.20
N SER A 101 -1.86 -3.30 -1.84
CA SER A 101 -0.91 -3.74 -2.87
C SER A 101 -0.93 -2.84 -4.10
N GLY A 102 -2.10 -2.45 -4.59
CA GLY A 102 -2.24 -1.54 -5.73
C GLY A 102 -1.67 -0.14 -5.45
N GLU A 103 -1.73 0.28 -4.19
CA GLU A 103 -1.20 1.55 -3.69
C GLU A 103 0.28 1.49 -3.26
N GLY A 104 0.90 0.31 -3.32
CA GLY A 104 2.29 0.11 -2.88
C GLY A 104 2.49 0.21 -1.35
N LEU A 105 1.42 0.21 -0.56
CA LEU A 105 1.47 0.32 0.90
C LEU A 105 1.85 -1.01 1.52
N LYS A 106 2.89 -1.00 2.36
CA LYS A 106 3.37 -2.18 3.09
C LYS A 106 3.62 -1.81 4.54
N GLY A 107 3.11 -2.64 5.45
CA GLY A 107 3.39 -2.50 6.87
C GLY A 107 4.84 -2.88 7.20
N ALA A 108 5.31 -2.42 8.36
CA ALA A 108 6.62 -2.81 8.86
C ALA A 108 6.67 -4.31 9.16
N VAL A 109 7.68 -4.98 8.60
CA VAL A 109 7.99 -6.37 8.88
C VAL A 109 9.22 -6.40 9.79
N ARG A 110 9.17 -7.18 10.88
CA ARG A 110 10.33 -7.36 11.75
C ARG A 110 11.46 -7.97 10.92
N GLY A 111 12.61 -7.32 10.90
CA GLY A 111 13.79 -7.83 10.22
C GLY A 111 14.24 -9.17 10.78
N LYS A 112 15.14 -9.85 10.06
CA LYS A 112 15.76 -11.09 10.52
C LYS A 112 16.44 -10.85 11.88
N VAL A 113 16.12 -11.68 12.87
CA VAL A 113 16.81 -11.66 14.16
C VAL A 113 18.29 -11.96 13.89
N LYS A 114 19.16 -10.98 14.09
CA LYS A 114 20.60 -11.19 14.06
C LYS A 114 20.98 -11.82 15.39
N ARG A 115 21.45 -13.07 15.35
CA ARG A 115 22.07 -13.70 16.52
C ARG A 115 23.46 -13.08 16.66
N THR A 116 23.60 -12.12 17.56
CA THR A 116 24.87 -11.43 17.84
C THR A 116 25.83 -12.32 18.63
N THR A 117 25.27 -13.21 19.45
CA THR A 117 26.05 -14.04 20.37
C THR A 117 25.74 -15.52 20.13
N ILE A 118 26.77 -16.28 19.80
CA ILE A 118 26.77 -17.74 19.87
C ILE A 118 27.50 -18.06 21.16
N ALA A 119 26.78 -18.55 22.17
CA ALA A 119 27.37 -18.91 23.45
C ALA A 119 28.37 -20.05 23.23
N ASP A 120 29.63 -19.82 23.61
CA ASP A 120 30.64 -20.87 23.64
C ASP A 120 30.43 -21.71 24.91
N PRO A 121 30.17 -23.03 24.80
CA PRO A 121 30.00 -23.91 25.95
C PRO A 121 31.25 -24.00 26.84
N ALA A 122 32.44 -23.71 26.31
CA ALA A 122 33.70 -23.75 27.02
C ALA A 122 34.07 -22.40 27.68
N ASP A 123 33.29 -21.35 27.44
CA ASP A 123 33.56 -20.03 28.00
C ASP A 123 33.32 -20.01 29.52
N GLN A 124 34.16 -19.23 30.21
CA GLN A 124 34.19 -19.22 31.66
C GLN A 124 32.97 -18.46 32.18
N ARG A 125 31.98 -19.20 32.67
CA ARG A 125 30.75 -18.60 33.20
C ARG A 125 31.05 -17.90 34.53
N PRO A 126 30.47 -16.72 34.76
CA PRO A 126 30.43 -16.10 36.07
C PRO A 126 29.90 -17.11 37.10
N ASN A 127 30.57 -17.18 38.24
CA ASN A 127 30.16 -18.08 39.31
C ASN A 127 28.75 -17.71 39.79
N ASP A 128 27.87 -18.70 39.88
CA ASP A 128 26.56 -18.54 40.50
C ASP A 128 26.72 -18.48 42.02
N LEU A 129 26.97 -17.27 42.52
CA LEU A 129 27.21 -17.02 43.95
C LEU A 129 25.98 -17.34 44.82
N VAL A 130 24.80 -17.47 44.21
CA VAL A 130 23.54 -17.70 44.93
C VAL A 130 22.88 -19.03 44.59
N GLN A 131 23.55 -19.89 43.82
CA GLN A 131 23.10 -21.25 43.49
C GLN A 131 21.65 -21.29 43.01
N ARG A 132 21.25 -20.36 42.13
CA ARG A 132 19.87 -20.17 41.62
C ARG A 132 18.81 -19.85 42.68
N GLN A 133 19.20 -19.41 43.88
CA GLN A 133 18.28 -18.97 44.94
C GLN A 133 17.88 -17.48 44.76
N PHE A 134 16.88 -17.21 43.92
CA PHE A 134 16.42 -15.83 43.61
C PHE A 134 15.30 -15.31 44.53
N ALA A 135 15.10 -15.92 45.69
CA ALA A 135 14.04 -15.57 46.64
C ALA A 135 14.63 -15.06 47.97
N PRO A 136 15.09 -13.78 48.05
CA PRO A 136 15.61 -13.22 49.29
C PRO A 136 14.47 -12.92 50.29
N CYS A 137 14.77 -13.02 51.59
CA CYS A 137 13.79 -12.76 52.66
C CYS A 137 13.40 -11.27 52.82
N ALA A 138 14.12 -10.36 52.16
CA ALA A 138 13.85 -8.91 52.18
C ALA A 138 14.42 -8.24 50.91
N PRO A 139 13.91 -7.06 50.53
CA PRO A 139 14.54 -6.22 49.51
C PRO A 139 16.01 -5.92 49.85
N ASP A 140 16.81 -5.60 48.84
CA ASP A 140 18.22 -5.18 49.00
C ASP A 140 19.19 -6.23 49.59
N LYS A 141 18.77 -7.50 49.64
CA LYS A 141 19.62 -8.63 50.09
C LYS A 141 20.30 -9.39 48.95
N LEU A 142 19.77 -9.28 47.75
CA LEU A 142 20.25 -9.95 46.55
C LEU A 142 20.19 -8.96 45.40
N TRP A 143 21.33 -8.78 44.73
CA TRP A 143 21.44 -7.95 43.53
C TRP A 143 21.79 -8.88 42.36
N VAL A 144 20.93 -8.90 41.34
CA VAL A 144 21.11 -9.76 40.15
C VAL A 144 21.39 -8.86 38.96
N ALA A 145 22.40 -9.21 38.19
CA ALA A 145 22.69 -8.59 36.90
C ALA A 145 22.48 -9.62 35.78
N ASP A 146 21.98 -9.17 34.64
CA ASP A 146 21.94 -9.95 33.41
C ASP A 146 23.31 -9.87 32.71
N ILE A 147 23.71 -10.95 32.03
CA ILE A 147 24.99 -11.09 31.30
C ILE A 147 24.72 -11.58 29.89
#